data_AF-A0A8H8BXL2-F1
#
_entry.id   AF-A0A8H8BXL2-F1
#
_cell.length_a   1.000
_cell.length_b   1.000
_cell.length_c   1.000
_cell.angle_alpha   90.00
_cell.angle_beta   90.00
_cell.angle_gamma   90.00
#
_symmetry.space_group_name_H-M   'P 1'
#
loop_
_entity.id
_entity.type
_entity.pdbx_description
1 polymer ?
#
loop_
_entity_poly.entity_id
_entity_poly.type
_entity_poly.pdbx_seq_one_letter_code
_entity_poly.pdbx_strand_id
1 'polypeptide(L)'
;MPLVSSLPGTTASPIRLSFGNGKGELIDLPGLSRGDLELHVQPSHRSSLVMRTRIQPDQQTIRPGQSLLLGGFIRITPTDPELIILSYAFTPIAPHITATEKAIGIQTQTRDSSVLNISLPGTGENVKSAGTFPLRWDVTRQRTGPVTSPKAVGIRPENLPYRVLATDILIEGCGWVELVAQVRKKPGEIPRFAAEGREREQERERERGSQEWFGMEEESVDVDVDPNWPVVEVFTPQGRFVAARRPMNAWLNVQGKPTKGKLHGRPRKSMKGVKKAEKKRRGVGGAAAL
;
A
#
# COMPACT_ATOMS: atom_id res chain seq x y z
N MET A 1 -24.38 -16.62 -8.54
CA MET A 1 -24.39 -17.64 -7.46
C MET A 1 -23.17 -17.44 -6.58
N PRO A 2 -23.23 -17.67 -5.25
CA PRO A 2 -22.03 -17.73 -4.43
C PRO A 2 -21.16 -18.90 -4.93
N LEU A 3 -19.91 -18.59 -5.30
CA LEU A 3 -18.94 -19.56 -5.78
C LEU A 3 -17.92 -19.81 -4.67
N VAL A 4 -17.67 -21.07 -4.34
CA VAL A 4 -16.67 -21.46 -3.34
C VAL A 4 -15.29 -21.09 -3.88
N SER A 5 -14.60 -20.14 -3.22
CA SER A 5 -13.21 -19.83 -3.55
C SER A 5 -12.29 -20.98 -3.11
N SER A 6 -11.31 -21.32 -3.94
CA SER A 6 -10.33 -22.37 -3.64
C SER A 6 -9.24 -21.92 -2.66
N LEU A 7 -9.18 -20.62 -2.35
CA LEU A 7 -8.20 -20.07 -1.43
C LEU A 7 -8.61 -20.26 0.02
N PRO A 8 -7.67 -20.63 0.91
CA PRO A 8 -7.94 -20.76 2.33
C PRO A 8 -8.51 -19.45 2.93
N GLY A 9 -9.57 -19.57 3.72
CA GLY A 9 -10.11 -18.47 4.52
C GLY A 9 -11.49 -17.94 4.12
N THR A 10 -12.21 -18.60 3.19
CA THR A 10 -13.61 -18.26 2.87
C THR A 10 -14.58 -19.33 3.34
N THR A 11 -15.72 -18.90 3.87
CA THR A 11 -16.85 -19.76 4.21
C THR A 11 -17.42 -20.40 2.94
N ALA A 12 -17.58 -21.73 2.92
CA ALA A 12 -18.06 -22.46 1.74
C ALA A 12 -19.60 -22.61 1.70
N SER A 13 -20.25 -22.60 2.86
CA SER A 13 -21.71 -22.75 3.03
C SER A 13 -22.21 -21.85 4.15
N PRO A 14 -23.46 -21.34 4.10
CA PRO A 14 -23.95 -20.45 5.14
C PRO A 14 -23.81 -21.05 6.54
N ILE A 15 -23.25 -20.30 7.50
CA ILE A 15 -23.15 -20.68 8.91
C ILE A 15 -24.13 -19.82 9.70
N ARG A 16 -24.97 -20.45 10.52
CA ARG A 16 -26.01 -19.79 11.31
C ARG A 16 -25.66 -19.88 12.79
N LEU A 17 -25.57 -18.74 13.46
CA LEU A 17 -25.30 -18.64 14.90
C LEU A 17 -26.42 -17.84 15.56
N SER A 18 -27.28 -18.54 16.31
CA SER A 18 -28.34 -17.90 17.10
C SER A 18 -27.77 -17.21 18.33
N PHE A 19 -28.31 -16.04 18.70
CA PHE A 19 -27.93 -15.31 19.91
C PHE A 19 -29.14 -14.68 20.62
N GLY A 20 -28.94 -14.22 21.86
CA GLY A 20 -29.98 -13.52 22.63
C GLY A 20 -31.20 -14.38 22.99
N ASN A 21 -31.03 -15.68 23.26
CA ASN A 21 -32.12 -16.64 23.52
C ASN A 21 -33.15 -16.71 22.38
N GLY A 22 -32.69 -16.79 21.13
CA GLY A 22 -33.57 -16.92 19.95
C GLY A 22 -34.14 -15.59 19.44
N LYS A 23 -33.67 -14.46 19.96
CA LYS A 23 -34.09 -13.12 19.51
C LYS A 23 -33.32 -12.60 18.29
N GLY A 24 -32.24 -13.26 17.89
CA GLY A 24 -31.45 -12.88 16.73
C GLY A 24 -30.60 -14.02 16.17
N GLU A 25 -30.19 -13.87 14.92
CA GLU A 25 -29.35 -14.82 14.18
C GLU A 25 -28.26 -14.05 13.44
N LEU A 26 -27.01 -14.51 13.57
CA LEU A 26 -25.91 -14.10 12.71
C LEU A 26 -25.78 -15.15 11.62
N ILE A 27 -25.94 -14.74 10.36
CA ILE A 27 -25.76 -15.60 9.20
C ILE A 27 -24.47 -15.18 8.51
N ASP A 28 -23.45 -16.03 8.62
CA ASP A 28 -22.24 -15.92 7.80
C ASP A 28 -22.53 -16.55 6.45
N LEU A 29 -22.40 -15.78 5.37
CA LEU A 29 -22.69 -16.24 4.02
C LEU A 29 -21.42 -16.81 3.37
N PRO A 30 -21.56 -17.67 2.34
CA PRO A 30 -20.42 -18.10 1.57
C PRO A 30 -19.62 -16.90 1.05
N GLY A 31 -18.29 -17.04 1.05
CA GLY A 31 -17.41 -16.02 0.50
C GLY A 31 -17.75 -15.74 -0.96
N LEU A 32 -17.65 -14.47 -1.35
CA LEU A 32 -17.68 -14.11 -2.76
C LEU A 32 -16.40 -14.59 -3.45
N SER A 33 -16.50 -14.93 -4.73
CA SER A 33 -15.33 -15.24 -5.54
C SER A 33 -14.38 -14.05 -5.51
N ARG A 34 -13.15 -14.30 -5.06
CA ARG A 34 -12.02 -13.39 -5.29
C ARG A 34 -11.57 -13.66 -6.73
N GLY A 35 -11.26 -12.62 -7.49
CA GLY A 35 -11.20 -12.75 -8.95
C GLY A 35 -10.02 -13.57 -9.47
N ASP A 36 -9.80 -13.48 -10.77
CA ASP A 36 -9.32 -14.64 -11.54
C ASP A 36 -7.78 -14.73 -11.67
N LEU A 37 -7.02 -13.88 -10.96
CA LEU A 37 -5.54 -13.89 -11.04
C LEU A 37 -4.96 -15.26 -10.66
N GLU A 38 -5.57 -15.95 -9.68
CA GLU A 38 -5.13 -17.28 -9.24
C GLU A 38 -5.24 -18.36 -10.33
N LEU A 39 -6.14 -18.17 -11.30
CA LEU A 39 -6.33 -19.08 -12.41
C LEU A 39 -5.16 -19.06 -13.38
N HIS A 40 -4.34 -17.99 -13.36
CA HIS A 40 -3.12 -17.87 -14.15
C HIS A 40 -1.86 -18.36 -13.43
N VAL A 41 -1.99 -18.83 -12.18
CA VAL A 41 -0.89 -19.27 -11.33
C VAL A 41 -0.91 -20.78 -11.17
N GLN A 42 0.28 -21.39 -11.19
CA GLN A 42 0.43 -22.83 -10.97
C GLN A 42 -0.22 -23.26 -9.65
N PRO A 43 -0.96 -24.38 -9.60
CA PRO A 43 -1.67 -24.80 -8.39
C PRO A 43 -0.79 -24.86 -7.13
N SER A 44 0.47 -25.29 -7.28
CA SER A 44 1.47 -25.35 -6.20
C SER A 44 1.80 -23.99 -5.58
N HIS A 45 1.66 -22.89 -6.34
CA HIS A 45 1.99 -21.53 -5.93
C HIS A 45 0.77 -20.66 -5.60
N ARG A 46 -0.47 -21.12 -5.78
CA ARG A 46 -1.67 -20.31 -5.46
C ARG A 46 -1.69 -19.87 -4.00
N SER A 47 -1.26 -20.75 -3.10
CA SER A 47 -1.22 -20.47 -1.67
C SER A 47 -0.18 -19.39 -1.28
N SER A 48 0.79 -19.09 -2.16
CA SER A 48 1.76 -18.00 -1.96
C SER A 48 1.26 -16.63 -2.43
N LEU A 49 0.12 -16.55 -3.11
CA LEU A 49 -0.55 -15.27 -3.42
C LEU A 49 -1.17 -14.64 -2.16
N VAL A 50 -1.46 -15.46 -1.16
CA VAL A 50 -2.07 -15.01 0.09
C VAL A 50 -0.99 -14.47 1.04
N MET A 51 -1.12 -13.20 1.41
CA MET A 51 -0.27 -12.59 2.43
C MET A 51 -0.54 -13.21 3.80
N ARG A 52 0.38 -14.04 4.29
CA ARG A 52 0.26 -14.73 5.60
C ARG A 52 0.85 -13.95 6.76
N THR A 53 1.85 -13.12 6.47
CA THR A 53 2.57 -12.32 7.45
C THR A 53 2.74 -10.90 6.95
N ARG A 54 2.94 -9.96 7.86
CA ARG A 54 3.29 -8.58 7.52
C ARG A 54 4.54 -8.56 6.64
N ILE A 55 4.45 -7.88 5.51
CA ILE A 55 5.55 -7.73 4.54
C ILE A 55 6.37 -6.50 4.88
N GLN A 56 7.69 -6.66 4.85
CA GLN A 56 8.65 -5.56 4.91
C GLN A 56 9.41 -5.55 3.57
N PRO A 57 9.04 -4.67 2.63
CA PRO A 57 9.65 -4.68 1.31
C PRO A 57 11.03 -4.06 1.31
N ASP A 58 11.91 -4.63 0.50
CA ASP A 58 13.18 -4.02 0.14
C ASP A 58 12.95 -2.89 -0.88
N GLN A 59 13.84 -1.89 -0.85
CA GLN A 59 13.85 -0.84 -1.85
C GLN A 59 14.45 -1.38 -3.15
N GLN A 60 13.65 -1.39 -4.20
CA GLN A 60 14.06 -1.83 -5.54
C GLN A 60 14.18 -0.60 -6.46
N THR A 61 15.33 -0.41 -7.09
CA THR A 61 15.61 0.75 -7.96
C THR A 61 15.49 0.34 -9.42
N ILE A 62 14.41 0.77 -10.08
CA ILE A 62 14.16 0.53 -11.49
C ILE A 62 14.81 1.66 -12.29
N ARG A 63 15.88 1.35 -13.02
CA ARG A 63 16.56 2.30 -13.90
C ARG A 63 15.93 2.31 -15.29
N PRO A 64 16.24 3.31 -16.13
CA PRO A 64 15.92 3.26 -17.55
C PRO A 64 16.31 1.94 -18.22
N GLY A 65 15.41 1.41 -19.05
CA GLY A 65 15.61 0.12 -19.72
C GLY A 65 15.52 -1.10 -18.81
N GLN A 66 15.12 -0.94 -17.54
CA GLN A 66 14.82 -2.04 -16.62
C GLN A 66 13.32 -2.14 -16.33
N SER A 67 12.90 -3.33 -15.93
CA SER A 67 11.54 -3.61 -15.47
C SER A 67 11.56 -4.35 -14.14
N LEU A 68 10.51 -4.14 -13.35
CA LEU A 68 10.21 -4.95 -12.18
C LEU A 68 9.29 -6.10 -12.59
N LEU A 69 9.68 -7.33 -12.24
CA LEU A 69 8.86 -8.53 -12.34
C LEU A 69 8.39 -8.97 -10.96
N LEU A 70 7.12 -9.32 -10.83
CA LEU A 70 6.58 -10.03 -9.66
C LEU A 70 6.23 -11.45 -10.09
N GLY A 71 6.89 -12.43 -9.47
CA GLY A 71 6.62 -13.85 -9.70
C GLY A 71 6.87 -14.32 -11.14
N GLY A 72 7.57 -13.49 -11.93
CA GLY A 72 7.87 -13.74 -13.34
C GLY A 72 6.74 -13.44 -14.32
N PHE A 73 5.54 -13.03 -13.91
CA PHE A 73 4.39 -12.89 -14.83
C PHE A 73 3.63 -11.56 -14.77
N ILE A 74 3.87 -10.74 -13.74
CA ILE A 74 3.43 -9.35 -13.68
C ILE A 74 4.66 -8.47 -13.88
N ARG A 75 4.62 -7.56 -14.86
CA ARG A 75 5.74 -6.68 -15.20
C ARG A 75 5.33 -5.23 -15.07
N ILE A 76 6.14 -4.43 -14.40
CA ILE A 76 6.00 -2.97 -14.30
C ILE A 76 7.21 -2.35 -15.00
N THR A 77 6.96 -1.50 -15.99
CA THR A 77 7.99 -0.91 -16.85
C THR A 77 7.82 0.61 -16.87
N PRO A 78 8.85 1.39 -16.47
CA PRO A 78 8.85 2.83 -16.70
C PRO A 78 8.78 3.13 -18.20
N THR A 79 7.90 4.06 -18.59
CA THR A 79 7.82 4.51 -19.99
C THR A 79 8.79 5.65 -20.28
N ASP A 80 9.19 6.39 -19.24
CA ASP A 80 10.16 7.48 -19.33
C ASP A 80 11.60 6.92 -19.32
N PRO A 81 12.40 7.17 -20.38
CA PRO A 81 13.76 6.66 -20.50
C PRO A 81 14.81 7.41 -19.66
N GLU A 82 14.45 8.50 -18.97
CA GLU A 82 15.40 9.29 -18.18
C GLU A 82 15.19 9.16 -16.68
N LEU A 83 14.09 8.52 -16.26
CA LEU A 83 13.66 8.54 -14.89
C LEU A 83 13.97 7.25 -14.12
N ILE A 84 14.47 7.42 -12.89
CA ILE A 84 14.66 6.33 -11.94
C ILE A 84 13.43 6.22 -11.05
N ILE A 85 12.82 5.04 -11.02
CA ILE A 85 11.67 4.73 -10.16
C ILE A 85 12.12 3.86 -8.99
N LEU A 86 11.79 4.28 -7.78
CA LEU A 86 11.89 3.47 -6.58
C LEU A 86 10.61 2.66 -6.41
N SER A 87 10.73 1.38 -6.12
CA SER A 87 9.60 0.48 -5.95
C SER A 87 9.71 -0.32 -4.65
N TYR A 88 8.55 -0.56 -4.04
CA TYR A 88 8.42 -1.31 -2.79
C TYR A 88 7.26 -2.30 -2.92
N ALA A 89 7.58 -3.60 -3.05
CA ALA A 89 6.57 -4.63 -3.27
C ALA A 89 5.95 -5.12 -1.95
N PHE A 90 4.79 -4.56 -1.58
CA PHE A 90 3.95 -5.07 -0.49
C PHE A 90 3.09 -6.23 -0.98
N THR A 91 3.72 -7.23 -1.58
CA THR A 91 3.09 -8.45 -2.09
C THR A 91 3.88 -9.67 -1.59
N PRO A 92 3.24 -10.82 -1.34
CA PRO A 92 3.93 -12.05 -0.93
C PRO A 92 4.72 -12.69 -2.08
N ILE A 93 4.64 -12.11 -3.29
CA ILE A 93 5.30 -12.56 -4.50
C ILE A 93 6.66 -11.88 -4.58
N ALA A 94 7.72 -12.66 -4.78
CA ALA A 94 9.07 -12.13 -4.85
C ALA A 94 9.26 -11.14 -6.01
N PRO A 95 9.77 -9.92 -5.76
CA PRO A 95 10.15 -8.97 -6.80
C PRO A 95 11.50 -9.32 -7.41
N HIS A 96 11.66 -9.03 -8.71
CA HIS A 96 12.92 -9.18 -9.43
C HIS A 96 13.11 -8.05 -10.43
N ILE A 97 14.25 -7.35 -10.39
CA ILE A 97 14.62 -6.33 -11.37
C ILE A 97 15.57 -6.94 -12.41
N THR A 98 15.28 -6.70 -13.68
CA THR A 98 16.14 -7.07 -14.80
C THR A 98 15.95 -6.11 -15.97
N ALA A 99 16.80 -6.23 -17.00
CA ALA A 99 16.63 -5.48 -18.25
C ALA A 99 15.25 -5.78 -18.87
N THR A 100 14.60 -4.78 -19.45
CA THR A 100 13.23 -4.89 -19.98
C THR A 100 13.09 -6.02 -21.00
N GLU A 101 14.07 -6.20 -21.88
CA GLU A 101 14.11 -7.31 -22.84
C GLU A 101 14.08 -8.69 -22.15
N LYS A 102 14.93 -8.87 -21.11
CA LYS A 102 14.94 -10.11 -20.31
C LYS A 102 13.63 -10.28 -19.55
N ALA A 103 13.06 -9.19 -19.05
CA ALA A 103 11.80 -9.21 -18.33
C ALA A 103 10.65 -9.67 -19.23
N ILE A 104 10.61 -9.18 -20.48
CA ILE A 104 9.66 -9.62 -21.50
C ILE A 104 9.83 -11.11 -21.74
N GLY A 105 11.05 -11.60 -22.04
CA GLY A 105 11.28 -13.02 -22.31
C GLY A 105 10.91 -13.96 -21.15
N ILE A 106 11.15 -13.54 -19.90
CA ILE A 106 10.72 -14.29 -18.70
C ILE A 106 9.20 -14.31 -18.59
N GLN A 107 8.55 -13.16 -18.80
CA GLN A 107 7.10 -13.00 -18.69
C GLN A 107 6.34 -13.78 -19.77
N THR A 108 6.85 -13.75 -21.01
CA THR A 108 6.27 -14.48 -22.14
C THR A 108 6.67 -15.96 -22.15
N GLN A 109 7.47 -16.42 -21.18
CA GLN A 109 7.94 -17.80 -21.08
C GLN A 109 8.72 -18.28 -22.31
N THR A 110 9.36 -17.37 -23.04
CA THR A 110 10.13 -17.68 -24.27
C THR A 110 11.63 -17.85 -24.02
N ARG A 111 12.07 -17.60 -22.78
CA ARG A 111 13.49 -17.64 -22.39
C ARG A 111 13.67 -18.37 -21.07
N ASP A 112 14.64 -19.28 -21.04
CA ASP A 112 15.11 -19.90 -19.81
C ASP A 112 15.80 -18.86 -18.91
N SER A 113 15.42 -18.88 -17.63
CA SER A 113 15.90 -17.92 -16.64
C SER A 113 16.00 -18.57 -15.28
N SER A 114 16.96 -18.14 -14.47
CA SER A 114 17.05 -18.49 -13.06
C SER A 114 15.95 -17.83 -12.21
N VAL A 115 15.21 -16.87 -12.79
CA VAL A 115 14.10 -16.17 -12.12
C VAL A 115 12.88 -17.09 -12.13
N LEU A 116 12.36 -17.38 -10.94
CA LEU A 116 11.15 -18.18 -10.79
C LEU A 116 9.95 -17.51 -11.47
N ASN A 117 9.32 -18.24 -12.40
CA ASN A 117 8.04 -17.89 -12.98
C ASN A 117 6.95 -18.82 -12.43
N ILE A 118 6.01 -18.27 -11.66
CA ILE A 118 4.94 -19.03 -11.00
C ILE A 118 3.66 -19.14 -11.85
N SER A 119 3.61 -18.52 -13.04
CA SER A 119 2.43 -18.60 -13.90
C SER A 119 2.30 -19.97 -14.56
N LEU A 120 1.07 -20.31 -14.97
CA LEU A 120 0.81 -21.52 -15.74
C LEU A 120 1.58 -21.49 -17.07
N PRO A 121 2.08 -22.63 -17.56
CA PRO A 121 2.61 -22.71 -18.93
C PRO A 121 1.57 -22.22 -19.95
N GLY A 122 2.01 -21.43 -20.93
CA GLY A 122 1.15 -20.82 -21.95
C GLY A 122 0.48 -19.50 -21.51
N THR A 123 0.64 -19.08 -20.25
CA THR A 123 0.14 -17.76 -19.79
C THR A 123 0.84 -16.62 -20.55
N GLY A 124 2.08 -16.83 -20.97
CA GLY A 124 2.89 -15.84 -21.69
C GLY A 124 2.23 -15.30 -22.96
N GLU A 125 1.47 -16.13 -23.69
CA GLU A 125 0.76 -15.75 -24.93
C GLU A 125 -0.39 -14.77 -24.67
N ASN A 126 -0.95 -14.82 -23.46
CA ASN A 126 -2.10 -14.00 -23.07
C ASN A 126 -1.69 -12.74 -22.31
N VAL A 127 -0.40 -12.50 -22.12
CA VAL A 127 0.09 -11.28 -21.46
C VAL A 127 -0.20 -10.08 -22.35
N LYS A 128 -0.85 -9.07 -21.77
CA LYS A 128 -1.16 -7.80 -22.44
C LYS A 128 -0.89 -6.64 -21.50
N SER A 129 -0.80 -5.45 -22.08
CA SER A 129 -0.80 -4.22 -21.28
C SER A 129 -2.12 -4.13 -20.52
N ALA A 130 -2.03 -3.92 -19.21
CA ALA A 130 -3.14 -3.59 -18.34
C ALA A 130 -3.38 -2.07 -18.26
N GLY A 131 -2.64 -1.31 -19.06
CA GLY A 131 -2.70 0.14 -19.13
C GLY A 131 -1.47 0.83 -18.55
N THR A 132 -1.49 2.14 -18.71
CA THR A 132 -0.47 3.06 -18.23
C THR A 132 -0.96 3.77 -16.98
N PHE A 133 -0.10 3.86 -15.97
CA PHE A 133 -0.44 4.43 -14.67
C PHE A 133 0.51 5.59 -14.35
N PRO A 134 0.00 6.84 -14.28
CA PRO A 134 0.82 7.97 -13.89
C PRO A 134 1.12 7.97 -12.39
N LEU A 135 2.34 8.36 -12.02
CA LEU A 135 2.71 8.75 -10.67
C LEU A 135 2.23 10.18 -10.45
N ARG A 136 1.02 10.34 -9.91
CA ARG A 136 0.31 11.63 -9.89
C ARG A 136 0.21 12.29 -8.52
N TRP A 137 0.40 11.54 -7.44
CA TRP A 137 0.25 12.09 -6.09
C TRP A 137 1.56 12.64 -5.58
N ASP A 138 1.58 13.93 -5.24
CA ASP A 138 2.72 14.59 -4.61
C ASP A 138 2.89 14.09 -3.16
N VAL A 139 4.04 13.48 -2.91
CA VAL A 139 4.50 12.98 -1.61
C VAL A 139 5.83 13.62 -1.19
N THR A 140 6.17 14.78 -1.78
CA THR A 140 7.42 15.52 -1.53
C THR A 140 7.61 15.79 -0.05
N ARG A 141 6.56 16.24 0.65
CA ARG A 141 6.65 16.55 2.08
C ARG A 141 7.07 15.33 2.90
N GLN A 142 6.50 14.16 2.60
CA GLN A 142 6.75 12.91 3.31
C GLN A 142 8.12 12.32 2.95
N ARG A 143 8.51 12.40 1.67
CA ARG A 143 9.70 11.72 1.13
C ARG A 143 11.00 12.52 1.25
N THR A 144 10.93 13.84 1.41
CA THR A 144 12.14 14.71 1.42
C THR A 144 12.78 14.84 2.82
N GLY A 145 12.19 14.23 3.85
CA GLY A 145 12.83 14.08 5.16
C GLY A 145 13.17 15.43 5.85
N PRO A 146 14.42 15.65 6.32
CA PRO A 146 14.80 16.85 7.08
C PRO A 146 14.63 18.18 6.34
N VAL A 147 14.66 18.16 4.99
CA VAL A 147 14.57 19.39 4.18
C VAL A 147 13.21 20.06 4.35
N THR A 148 12.13 19.27 4.32
CA THR A 148 10.75 19.75 4.49
C THR A 148 10.28 19.70 5.94
N SER A 149 11.02 19.04 6.82
CA SER A 149 10.69 18.93 8.24
C SER A 149 10.77 20.29 8.93
N PRO A 150 9.69 20.75 9.60
CA PRO A 150 9.71 22.00 10.37
C PRO A 150 10.74 22.00 11.50
N LYS A 151 11.17 20.82 11.95
CA LYS A 151 12.15 20.65 13.04
C LYS A 151 13.61 20.68 12.56
N ALA A 152 13.83 20.76 11.26
CA ALA A 152 15.16 20.82 10.67
C ALA A 152 15.25 22.07 9.77
N VAL A 153 15.15 21.95 8.46
CA VAL A 153 15.27 23.11 7.55
C VAL A 153 13.93 23.80 7.29
N GLY A 154 12.84 23.04 7.26
CA GLY A 154 11.48 23.58 7.13
C GLY A 154 11.17 24.24 5.79
N ILE A 155 11.86 23.86 4.71
CA ILE A 155 11.57 24.38 3.37
C ILE A 155 10.21 23.86 2.92
N ARG A 156 9.33 24.78 2.54
CA ARG A 156 8.04 24.48 1.91
C ARG A 156 8.25 23.64 0.63
N PRO A 157 7.56 22.49 0.44
CA PRO A 157 7.72 21.66 -0.77
C PRO A 157 7.56 22.43 -2.09
N GLU A 158 6.75 23.49 -2.07
CA GLU A 158 6.49 24.40 -3.18
C GLU A 158 7.78 25.11 -3.64
N ASN A 159 8.70 25.36 -2.71
CA ASN A 159 9.96 26.07 -2.94
C ASN A 159 11.13 25.15 -3.29
N LEU A 160 10.91 23.82 -3.32
CA LEU A 160 11.91 22.87 -3.78
C LEU A 160 11.98 22.84 -5.31
N PRO A 161 13.17 22.65 -5.90
CA PRO A 161 13.34 22.57 -7.36
C PRO A 161 12.86 21.24 -7.97
N TYR A 162 12.26 20.37 -7.16
CA TYR A 162 11.72 19.08 -7.55
C TYR A 162 10.43 18.79 -6.78
N ARG A 163 9.68 17.80 -7.27
CA ARG A 163 8.57 17.15 -6.58
C ARG A 163 8.83 15.64 -6.57
N VAL A 164 8.38 14.97 -5.51
CA VAL A 164 8.39 13.51 -5.41
C VAL A 164 6.96 13.04 -5.63
N LEU A 165 6.74 12.30 -6.70
CA LEU A 165 5.45 11.77 -7.09
C LEU A 165 5.40 10.27 -6.81
N ALA A 166 4.22 9.77 -6.45
CA ALA A 166 4.03 8.36 -6.14
C ALA A 166 2.64 7.86 -6.51
N THR A 167 2.54 6.56 -6.75
CA THR A 167 1.30 5.82 -7.00
C THR A 167 1.44 4.40 -6.46
N ASP A 168 0.41 3.88 -5.80
CA ASP A 168 0.33 2.45 -5.45
C ASP A 168 -0.34 1.70 -6.61
N ILE A 169 0.33 0.69 -7.15
CA ILE A 169 -0.25 -0.27 -8.10
C ILE A 169 -0.76 -1.47 -7.30
N LEU A 170 -2.08 -1.60 -7.22
CA LEU A 170 -2.77 -2.71 -6.56
C LEU A 170 -2.68 -3.95 -7.45
N ILE A 171 -2.29 -5.07 -6.84
CA ILE A 171 -2.30 -6.40 -7.46
C ILE A 171 -3.40 -7.20 -6.79
N GLU A 172 -4.37 -7.64 -7.59
CA GLU A 172 -5.56 -8.30 -7.10
C GLU A 172 -5.22 -9.51 -6.20
N GLY A 173 -5.84 -9.55 -5.01
CA GLY A 173 -5.65 -10.64 -4.05
C GLY A 173 -4.26 -10.75 -3.40
N CYS A 174 -3.26 -9.98 -3.88
CA CYS A 174 -1.86 -10.15 -3.50
C CYS A 174 -1.31 -8.96 -2.68
N GLY A 175 -1.84 -7.75 -2.89
CA GLY A 175 -1.35 -6.54 -2.20
C GLY A 175 -1.10 -5.41 -3.18
N TRP A 176 0.02 -4.70 -3.04
CA TRP A 176 0.35 -3.59 -3.94
C TRP A 176 1.86 -3.37 -4.09
N VAL A 177 2.26 -2.65 -5.13
CA VAL A 177 3.61 -2.09 -5.28
C VAL A 177 3.52 -0.57 -5.14
N GLU A 178 4.21 -0.02 -4.16
CA GLU A 178 4.36 1.43 -4.01
C GLU A 178 5.48 1.90 -4.96
N LEU A 179 5.15 2.78 -5.90
CA LEU A 179 6.09 3.36 -6.87
C LEU A 179 6.32 4.84 -6.57
N VAL A 180 7.57 5.28 -6.63
CA VAL A 180 7.98 6.64 -6.27
C VAL A 180 9.04 7.14 -7.25
N ALA A 181 8.87 8.38 -7.71
CA ALA A 181 9.75 9.05 -8.65
C ALA A 181 10.00 10.49 -8.19
N GLN A 182 11.23 10.96 -8.32
CA GLN A 182 11.55 12.38 -8.16
C GLN A 182 11.63 13.03 -9.53
N VAL A 183 10.84 14.07 -9.77
CA VAL A 183 10.87 14.87 -11.00
C VAL A 183 11.26 16.31 -10.73
N ARG A 184 11.98 16.91 -11.67
CA ARG A 184 12.36 18.33 -11.60
C ARG A 184 11.15 19.21 -11.93
N LYS A 185 10.98 20.33 -11.21
CA LYS A 185 9.99 21.35 -11.55
C LYS A 185 10.46 22.17 -12.76
N LYS A 186 9.52 22.58 -13.62
CA LYS A 186 9.85 23.44 -14.77
C LYS A 186 10.26 24.85 -14.31
N PRO A 187 11.09 25.56 -15.08
CA PRO A 187 11.32 26.99 -14.87
C PRO A 187 9.99 27.75 -14.86
N GLY A 188 9.66 28.42 -13.76
CA GLY A 188 8.37 29.12 -13.57
C GLY A 188 7.40 28.45 -12.59
N GLU A 189 7.56 27.16 -12.29
CA GLU A 189 6.79 26.45 -11.23
C GLU A 189 7.33 26.76 -9.82
N ILE A 190 8.54 27.32 -9.71
CA ILE A 190 9.15 27.70 -8.44
C ILE A 190 8.77 29.15 -8.16
N PRO A 191 8.08 29.45 -7.04
CA PRO A 191 7.78 30.82 -6.64
C PRO A 191 9.08 31.64 -6.59
N ARG A 192 9.12 32.78 -7.28
CA ARG A 192 10.25 33.71 -7.14
C ARG A 192 10.15 34.33 -5.74
N PHE A 193 11.21 34.18 -4.94
CA PHE A 193 11.33 34.68 -3.57
C PHE A 193 10.86 36.14 -3.35
N ALA A 194 10.81 36.97 -4.41
CA ALA A 194 10.39 38.37 -4.35
C ALA A 194 8.86 38.61 -4.34
N ALA A 195 8.03 37.66 -4.77
CA ALA A 195 6.57 37.84 -4.84
C ALA A 195 5.86 37.58 -3.50
N GLU A 196 6.45 36.77 -2.62
CA GLU A 196 5.82 36.27 -1.39
C GLU A 196 5.70 37.32 -0.27
N GLY A 197 6.37 38.47 -0.35
CA GLY A 197 6.33 39.48 0.72
C GLY A 197 4.93 40.06 0.96
N ARG A 198 4.10 40.17 -0.08
CA ARG A 198 2.75 40.78 0.00
C ARG A 198 1.63 39.76 0.24
N GLU A 199 1.80 38.52 -0.22
CA GLU A 199 0.80 37.45 -0.04
C GLU A 199 0.88 36.84 1.38
N ARG A 200 2.07 36.83 1.99
CA ARG A 200 2.33 36.33 3.36
C ARG A 200 1.55 37.04 4.48
N GLU A 201 1.11 38.27 4.26
CA GLU A 201 0.34 39.03 5.24
C GLU A 201 -1.15 38.67 5.17
N GLN A 202 -1.69 38.47 3.96
CA GLN A 202 -3.10 38.14 3.72
C GLN A 202 -3.46 36.69 4.03
N GLU A 203 -2.53 35.75 3.85
CA GLU A 203 -2.78 34.33 4.08
C GLU A 203 -2.80 33.99 5.59
N ARG A 204 -1.99 34.69 6.39
CA ARG A 204 -1.97 34.57 7.86
C ARG A 204 -3.27 35.06 8.52
N GLU A 205 -3.96 36.01 7.89
CA GLU A 205 -5.27 36.47 8.34
C GLU A 205 -6.39 35.47 8.02
N ARG A 206 -6.30 34.76 6.88
CA ARG A 206 -7.27 33.72 6.48
C ARG A 206 -7.16 32.43 7.30
N GLU A 207 -5.94 31.96 7.58
CA GLU A 207 -5.71 30.75 8.38
C GLU A 207 -6.18 30.88 9.83
N ARG A 208 -6.22 32.11 10.37
CA ARG A 208 -6.78 32.40 11.69
C ARG A 208 -8.31 32.30 11.75
N GLY A 209 -8.99 32.37 10.60
CA GLY A 209 -10.45 32.35 10.51
C GLY A 209 -11.06 30.99 10.14
N SER A 210 -10.31 30.06 9.53
CA SER A 210 -10.88 28.81 8.98
C SER A 210 -10.66 27.57 9.84
N GLN A 211 -10.55 27.71 11.16
CA GLN A 211 -10.29 26.57 12.06
C GLN A 211 -11.51 25.69 12.36
N GLU A 212 -12.59 25.84 11.60
CA GLU A 212 -13.76 24.95 11.59
C GLU A 212 -14.09 24.62 10.13
N TRP A 213 -14.43 23.35 9.86
CA TRP A 213 -14.83 22.75 8.57
C TRP A 213 -13.73 22.14 7.69
N PHE A 214 -13.42 20.86 7.94
CA PHE A 214 -12.97 19.93 6.89
C PHE A 214 -13.90 18.72 6.84
N GLY A 215 -14.96 18.85 6.05
CA GLY A 215 -15.68 17.73 5.46
C GLY A 215 -14.89 17.24 4.25
N MET A 216 -14.67 15.93 4.17
CA MET A 216 -13.91 15.28 3.12
C MET A 216 -14.86 15.03 1.94
N GLU A 217 -14.86 15.90 0.93
CA GLU A 217 -15.54 15.63 -0.34
C GLU A 217 -14.64 14.77 -1.23
N GLU A 218 -15.19 13.62 -1.68
CA GLU A 218 -14.64 12.84 -2.78
C GLU A 218 -14.82 13.64 -4.07
N GLU A 219 -13.80 14.42 -4.41
CA GLU A 219 -13.74 15.10 -5.69
C GLU A 219 -13.36 14.06 -6.76
N SER A 220 -14.37 13.58 -7.50
CA SER A 220 -14.19 12.91 -8.78
C SER A 220 -13.75 13.96 -9.81
N VAL A 221 -12.47 14.34 -9.77
CA VAL A 221 -11.88 15.21 -10.77
C VAL A 221 -11.58 14.36 -12.00
N ASP A 222 -12.18 14.68 -13.13
CA ASP A 222 -11.66 14.28 -14.44
C ASP A 222 -10.24 14.84 -14.54
N VAL A 223 -9.26 13.99 -14.23
CA VAL A 223 -7.86 14.42 -14.10
C VAL A 223 -7.31 14.58 -15.50
N ASP A 224 -7.20 15.82 -15.97
CA ASP A 224 -6.29 16.18 -17.04
C ASP A 224 -4.92 15.58 -16.70
N VAL A 225 -4.48 14.59 -17.48
CA VAL A 225 -3.23 13.89 -17.27
C VAL A 225 -2.10 14.90 -17.52
N ASP A 226 -1.43 15.36 -16.45
CA ASP A 226 -0.23 16.21 -16.58
C ASP A 226 0.81 15.44 -17.40
N PRO A 227 1.18 15.92 -18.60
CA PRO A 227 2.16 15.24 -19.46
C PRO A 227 3.53 15.05 -18.80
N ASN A 228 3.81 15.75 -17.70
CA ASN A 228 5.06 15.63 -16.96
C ASN A 228 5.04 14.53 -15.90
N TRP A 229 3.90 13.89 -15.62
CA TRP A 229 3.88 12.83 -14.63
C TRP A 229 4.67 11.62 -15.14
N PRO A 230 5.57 11.05 -14.31
CA PRO A 230 6.21 9.79 -14.65
C PRO A 230 5.14 8.73 -14.85
N VAL A 231 5.24 7.95 -15.91
CA VAL A 231 4.29 6.90 -16.23
C VAL A 231 4.98 5.54 -16.17
N VAL A 232 4.25 4.55 -15.67
CA VAL A 232 4.62 3.15 -15.78
C VAL A 232 3.56 2.40 -16.56
N GLU A 233 3.99 1.49 -17.40
CA GLU A 233 3.11 0.53 -18.05
C GLU A 233 3.17 -0.79 -17.29
N VAL A 234 2.00 -1.38 -17.04
CA VAL A 234 1.88 -2.64 -16.31
C VAL A 234 1.38 -3.71 -17.28
N PHE A 235 2.06 -4.85 -17.32
CA PHE A 235 1.69 -5.98 -18.15
C PHE A 235 1.34 -7.17 -17.27
N THR A 236 0.18 -7.75 -17.52
CA THR A 236 -0.38 -8.87 -16.76
C THR A 236 -1.09 -9.85 -17.68
N PRO A 237 -1.44 -11.06 -17.20
CA PRO A 237 -2.33 -11.94 -17.93
C PRO A 237 -3.63 -11.21 -18.31
N GLN A 238 -3.96 -11.24 -19.60
CA GLN A 238 -5.14 -10.62 -20.20
C GLN A 238 -5.22 -9.08 -20.06
N GLY A 239 -4.20 -8.42 -19.51
CA GLY A 239 -4.25 -6.99 -19.19
C GLY A 239 -5.22 -6.65 -18.03
N ARG A 240 -5.44 -7.59 -17.11
CA ARG A 240 -6.38 -7.45 -15.97
C ARG A 240 -5.64 -7.51 -14.62
N PHE A 241 -6.40 -7.56 -13.52
CA PHE A 241 -5.93 -7.86 -12.16
C PHE A 241 -5.09 -6.76 -11.48
N VAL A 242 -5.10 -5.55 -12.04
CA VAL A 242 -4.40 -4.41 -11.46
C VAL A 242 -5.28 -3.18 -11.41
N ALA A 243 -5.03 -2.33 -10.44
CA ALA A 243 -5.63 -1.02 -10.31
C ALA A 243 -4.61 -0.05 -9.71
N ALA A 244 -4.91 1.24 -9.69
CA ALA A 244 -4.07 2.25 -9.04
C ALA A 244 -4.86 3.00 -7.97
N ARG A 245 -4.16 3.42 -6.92
CA ARG A 245 -4.72 4.28 -5.87
C ARG A 245 -3.69 5.28 -5.36
N ARG A 246 -4.17 6.22 -4.54
CA ARG A 246 -3.33 7.13 -3.77
C ARG A 246 -2.34 6.33 -2.90
N PRO A 247 -1.04 6.69 -2.93
CA PRO A 247 -0.03 5.95 -2.19
C PRO A 247 -0.25 6.03 -0.69
N MET A 248 -0.17 4.88 -0.02
CA MET A 248 -0.24 4.82 1.45
C MET A 248 1.02 5.36 2.14
N ASN A 249 2.11 5.59 1.38
CA ASN A 249 3.43 5.88 1.93
C ASN A 249 3.85 4.82 2.99
N ALA A 250 3.47 3.57 2.74
CA ALA A 250 3.57 2.51 3.73
C ALA A 250 5.03 2.20 4.03
N TRP A 251 5.92 2.29 3.04
CA TRP A 251 7.35 2.05 3.25
C TRP A 251 7.92 2.95 4.34
N LEU A 252 7.62 4.25 4.29
CA LEU A 252 8.08 5.24 5.30
C LEU A 252 7.60 4.87 6.71
N ASN A 253 6.39 4.33 6.83
CA ASN A 253 5.80 3.93 8.12
C ASN A 253 6.38 2.61 8.66
N VAL A 254 6.95 1.77 7.80
CA VAL A 254 7.48 0.46 8.19
C VAL A 254 9.00 0.40 8.28
N GLN A 255 9.72 1.44 7.86
CA GLN A 255 11.18 1.52 7.99
C GLN A 255 11.67 1.43 9.45
N GLY A 256 10.85 1.89 10.41
CA GLY A 256 11.15 1.73 11.82
C GLY A 256 11.04 0.27 12.26
N LYS A 257 12.08 -0.26 12.92
CA LYS A 257 11.98 -1.56 13.62
C LYS A 257 10.70 -1.53 14.46
N PRO A 258 9.78 -2.52 14.35
CA PRO A 258 8.76 -2.66 15.37
C PRO A 258 9.50 -2.73 16.70
N THR A 259 9.18 -1.85 17.63
CA THR A 259 9.80 -1.85 18.94
C THR A 259 9.41 -3.17 19.59
N LYS A 260 10.26 -4.19 19.45
CA LYS A 260 10.05 -5.52 20.04
C LYS A 260 9.79 -5.44 21.56
N GLY A 261 10.11 -4.31 22.18
CA GLY A 261 9.85 -4.01 23.60
C GLY A 261 8.62 -3.15 23.93
N LYS A 262 7.77 -2.74 22.97
CA LYS A 262 6.54 -1.94 23.25
C LYS A 262 5.24 -2.70 23.02
N LEU A 263 5.29 -3.97 22.64
CA LEU A 263 4.13 -4.86 22.79
C LEU A 263 4.02 -5.25 24.26
N HIS A 264 3.79 -4.28 25.15
CA HIS A 264 3.21 -4.59 26.44
C HIS A 264 1.87 -5.23 26.12
N GLY A 265 1.78 -6.56 26.24
CA GLY A 265 0.51 -7.26 26.19
C GLY A 265 -0.50 -6.54 27.08
N ARG A 266 -1.79 -6.60 26.70
CA ARG A 266 -2.90 -5.88 27.36
C ARG A 266 -2.60 -5.70 28.85
N PRO A 267 -2.45 -4.45 29.35
CA PRO A 267 -2.06 -4.23 30.73
C PRO A 267 -2.95 -5.06 31.65
N ARG A 268 -2.34 -6.02 32.36
CA ARG A 268 -3.09 -6.88 33.27
C ARG A 268 -3.77 -5.98 34.29
N LYS A 269 -5.11 -6.12 34.41
CA LYS A 269 -5.90 -5.33 35.35
C LYS A 269 -5.27 -5.46 36.74
N SER A 270 -4.97 -4.33 37.37
CA SER A 270 -4.29 -4.31 38.66
C SER A 270 -5.11 -5.07 39.71
N MET A 271 -4.54 -6.16 40.24
CA MET A 271 -5.18 -6.96 41.30
C MET A 271 -5.16 -6.27 42.66
N LYS A 272 -4.59 -5.06 42.79
CA LYS A 272 -4.54 -4.31 44.06
C LYS A 272 -5.93 -4.05 44.64
N GLY A 273 -6.90 -3.67 43.80
CA GLY A 273 -8.29 -3.46 44.23
C GLY A 273 -8.96 -4.73 44.72
N VAL A 274 -8.78 -5.83 43.97
CA VAL A 274 -9.33 -7.15 44.30
C VAL A 274 -8.72 -7.68 45.61
N LYS A 275 -7.39 -7.61 45.77
CA LYS A 275 -6.69 -8.02 47.00
C LYS A 275 -7.06 -7.16 48.21
N LYS A 276 -7.29 -5.85 48.02
CA LYS A 276 -7.75 -4.96 49.11
C LYS A 276 -9.19 -5.30 49.53
N ALA A 277 -10.06 -5.60 48.59
CA ALA A 277 -11.43 -6.04 48.86
C ALA A 277 -11.46 -7.41 49.56
N GLU A 278 -10.62 -8.35 49.12
CA GLU A 278 -10.47 -9.67 49.73
C GLU A 278 -9.91 -9.59 51.16
N LYS A 279 -8.91 -8.73 51.41
CA LYS A 279 -8.40 -8.46 52.76
C LYS A 279 -9.46 -7.83 53.66
N LYS A 280 -10.29 -6.92 53.14
CA LYS A 280 -11.44 -6.38 53.88
C LYS A 280 -12.46 -7.48 54.20
N ARG A 281 -12.80 -8.36 53.25
CA ARG A 281 -13.70 -9.49 53.49
C ARG A 281 -13.17 -10.47 54.55
N ARG A 282 -11.86 -10.75 54.53
CA ARG A 282 -11.19 -11.57 55.56
C ARG A 282 -11.13 -10.88 56.93
N GLY A 283 -10.99 -9.55 56.98
CA GLY A 283 -10.98 -8.79 58.22
C GLY A 283 -12.36 -8.67 58.90
N VAL A 284 -13.45 -8.77 58.14
CA VAL A 284 -14.82 -8.70 58.69
C VAL A 284 -15.29 -10.08 59.21
N GLY A 285 -14.69 -11.18 58.75
CA GLY A 285 -15.02 -12.54 59.25
C GLY A 285 -14.43 -12.91 60.61
N GLY A 286 -13.59 -12.04 61.21
CA GLY A 286 -12.93 -12.30 62.50
C GLY A 286 -13.59 -11.66 63.72
N ALA A 287 -14.69 -10.92 63.55
CA ALA A 287 -15.35 -10.16 64.63
C ALA A 287 -16.79 -10.61 64.93
N ALA A 288 -17.20 -11.79 64.44
CA ALA A 288 -18.53 -12.36 64.68
C ALA A 288 -18.46 -13.79 65.27
N ALA A 289 -17.57 -13.99 66.23
CA ALA A 289 -17.54 -15.18 67.07
C ALA A 289 -17.00 -14.80 68.45
N LEU A 290 -17.85 -14.19 69.26
CA LEU A 290 -17.90 -14.23 70.73
C LEU A 290 -19.31 -13.81 71.16
#